data_AF-A0A7J6R646-F1
#
_entry.id   AF-A0A7J6R646-F1
#
_cell.length_a   1.000
_cell.length_b   1.000
_cell.length_c   1.000
_cell.angle_alpha   90.00
_cell.angle_beta   90.00
_cell.angle_gamma   90.00
#
_symmetry.space_group_name_H-M   'P 1'
#
loop_
_entity.id
_entity.type
_entity.pdbx_description
1 polymer ?
#
loop_
_entity_poly.entity_id
_entity_poly.type
_entity_poly.pdbx_seq_one_letter_code
_entity_poly.pdbx_strand_id
1 'polypeptide(L)'
;RHLFQLSVTFHGGVRVLSYAWGSNNHKAAGKSTNAPDLAAVVDVASLMRESAGRTTEGDFWYPMGTMTDTVYAVDGGMEDWSYGAGFEDQPDPINQCEPTTYGGYPRERTDYSKFKNIR
;
A
#
# COMPACT_ATOMS: atom_id res chain seq x y z
N ARG A 1 2.51 19.04 -12.98
CA ARG A 1 1.99 17.66 -12.95
C ARG A 1 3.13 16.77 -12.46
N HIS A 2 2.87 15.88 -11.51
CA HIS A 2 3.90 15.02 -10.90
C HIS A 2 3.58 13.57 -11.23
N LEU A 3 4.61 12.78 -11.51
CA LEU A 3 4.55 11.33 -11.62
C LEU A 3 5.33 10.76 -10.44
N PHE A 4 4.66 10.00 -9.59
CA PHE A 4 5.30 9.28 -8.49
C PHE A 4 5.50 7.83 -8.92
N GLN A 5 6.73 7.36 -8.92
CA GLN A 5 7.09 5.99 -9.30
C GLN A 5 7.33 5.08 -8.09
N LEU A 6 7.61 5.69 -6.93
CA LEU A 6 7.81 5.01 -5.66
C LEU A 6 7.34 5.94 -4.54
N SER A 7 6.69 5.37 -3.54
CA SER A 7 6.28 6.06 -2.31
C SER A 7 6.56 5.20 -1.09
N VAL A 8 6.92 5.85 0.01
CA VAL A 8 7.12 5.22 1.32
C VAL A 8 6.33 6.00 2.35
N THR A 9 5.58 5.30 3.20
CA THR A 9 4.78 5.89 4.28
C THR A 9 5.41 5.52 5.62
N PHE A 10 5.48 6.49 6.54
CA PHE A 10 6.06 6.27 7.86
C PHE A 10 4.95 6.27 8.90
N HIS A 11 4.92 5.22 9.71
CA HIS A 11 3.94 5.00 10.78
C HIS A 11 4.63 4.80 12.13
N GLY A 12 3.87 4.94 13.22
CA GLY A 12 4.31 4.60 14.57
C GLY A 12 3.43 3.52 15.20
N GLY A 13 4.01 2.69 16.07
CA GLY A 13 3.28 1.68 16.85
C GLY A 13 3.80 0.25 16.68
N VAL A 14 4.29 -0.11 15.49
CA VAL A 14 4.91 -1.41 15.21
C VAL A 14 6.19 -1.22 14.41
N ARG A 15 7.17 -2.11 14.61
CA ARG A 15 8.43 -2.13 13.87
C ARG A 15 8.35 -3.17 12.76
N VAL A 16 7.94 -2.74 11.57
CA VAL A 16 7.86 -3.59 10.38
C VAL A 16 8.07 -2.78 9.11
N LEU A 17 8.58 -3.42 8.05
CA LEU A 17 8.45 -2.92 6.68
C LEU A 17 7.31 -3.69 6.02
N SER A 18 6.18 -3.02 5.81
CA SER A 18 5.00 -3.63 5.20
C SER A 18 4.77 -3.12 3.78
N TYR A 19 4.13 -3.95 2.97
CA TYR A 19 3.72 -3.63 1.61
C TYR A 19 2.34 -4.23 1.32
N ALA A 20 1.80 -3.93 0.13
CA ALA A 20 0.47 -4.39 -0.27
C ALA A 20 0.32 -5.93 -0.18
N TRP A 21 -0.82 -6.47 0.23
CA TRP A 21 -2.08 -5.75 0.48
C TRP A 21 -2.43 -5.66 1.95
N GLY A 22 -3.00 -4.52 2.34
CA GLY A 22 -3.69 -4.28 3.60
C GLY A 22 -5.21 -4.44 3.51
N SER A 23 -5.81 -4.33 2.34
CA SER A 23 -7.26 -4.30 2.15
C SER A 23 -7.93 -5.67 2.27
N ASN A 24 -9.20 -5.68 2.72
CA ASN A 24 -9.95 -6.92 2.94
C ASN A 24 -10.32 -7.64 1.64
N ASN A 25 -10.47 -6.93 0.52
CA ASN A 25 -10.72 -7.53 -0.81
C ASN A 25 -9.54 -8.40 -1.29
N HIS A 26 -8.34 -8.16 -0.76
CA HIS A 26 -7.15 -8.95 -1.04
C HIS A 26 -6.82 -9.98 0.05
N LYS A 27 -7.78 -10.33 0.90
CA LYS A 27 -7.61 -11.33 1.96
C LYS A 27 -8.26 -12.66 1.57
N ALA A 28 -7.46 -13.72 1.49
CA ALA A 28 -7.92 -15.09 1.25
C ALA A 28 -7.52 -15.99 2.42
N ALA A 29 -8.48 -16.73 3.00
CA ALA A 29 -8.26 -17.61 4.15
C ALA A 29 -7.52 -16.93 5.34
N GLY A 30 -7.80 -15.64 5.57
CA GLY A 30 -7.18 -14.86 6.65
C GLY A 30 -5.77 -14.37 6.37
N LYS A 31 -5.27 -14.52 5.14
CA LYS A 31 -3.94 -14.07 4.69
C LYS A 31 -4.05 -13.14 3.50
N SER A 32 -3.04 -12.30 3.31
CA SER A 32 -2.97 -11.46 2.12
C SER A 32 -2.74 -12.30 0.87
N THR A 33 -3.36 -11.90 -0.23
CA THR A 33 -3.05 -12.39 -1.58
C THR A 33 -1.82 -11.69 -2.13
N ASN A 34 -1.22 -12.24 -3.19
CA ASN A 34 -0.08 -11.61 -3.82
C ASN A 34 -0.51 -10.43 -4.71
N ALA A 35 0.19 -9.31 -4.57
CA ALA A 35 0.12 -8.23 -5.55
C ALA A 35 0.68 -8.68 -6.92
N PRO A 36 0.14 -8.14 -8.04
CA PRO A 36 0.66 -8.43 -9.38
C PRO A 36 2.18 -8.25 -9.52
N ASP A 37 2.74 -7.19 -8.93
CA ASP A 37 4.17 -6.84 -8.97
C ASP A 37 4.92 -7.23 -7.69
N LEU A 38 4.45 -8.26 -6.96
CA LEU A 38 5.01 -8.64 -5.65
C LEU A 38 6.54 -8.81 -5.68
N ALA A 39 7.10 -9.40 -6.75
CA ALA A 39 8.54 -9.59 -6.87
C ALA A 39 9.31 -8.25 -6.82
N ALA A 40 8.88 -7.26 -7.61
CA ALA A 40 9.52 -5.95 -7.65
C ALA A 40 9.39 -5.21 -6.31
N VAL A 41 8.22 -5.31 -5.67
CA VAL A 41 7.98 -4.72 -4.34
C VAL A 41 8.87 -5.35 -3.28
N VAL A 42 8.98 -6.69 -3.28
CA VAL A 42 9.84 -7.45 -2.36
C VAL A 42 11.31 -7.14 -2.58
N ASP A 43 11.76 -6.92 -3.81
CA ASP A 43 13.15 -6.53 -4.11
C ASP A 43 13.49 -5.17 -3.49
N VAL A 44 12.64 -4.15 -3.70
CA VAL A 44 12.82 -2.82 -3.09
C VAL A 44 12.76 -2.90 -1.57
N ALA A 45 11.78 -3.62 -1.02
CA ALA A 45 11.61 -3.80 0.42
C ALA A 45 12.81 -4.54 1.05
N SER A 46 13.39 -5.50 0.34
CA SER A 46 14.58 -6.23 0.79
C SER A 46 15.80 -5.31 0.87
N LEU A 47 16.02 -4.45 -0.14
CA LEU A 47 17.09 -3.45 -0.10
C LEU A 47 16.93 -2.47 1.06
N MET A 48 15.70 -1.99 1.29
CA MET A 48 15.39 -1.13 2.43
C MET A 48 15.65 -1.82 3.78
N ARG A 49 15.23 -3.09 3.91
CA ARG A 49 15.44 -3.90 5.12
C ARG A 49 16.92 -4.13 5.41
N GLU A 50 17.71 -4.48 4.39
CA GLU A 50 19.17 -4.64 4.53
C GLU A 50 19.82 -3.31 4.95
N SER A 51 19.41 -2.19 4.34
CA SER A 51 19.92 -0.86 4.70
C SER A 51 19.57 -0.44 6.13
N ALA A 52 18.45 -0.94 6.69
CA ALA A 52 18.08 -0.70 8.08
C ALA A 52 18.92 -1.53 9.08
N GLY A 53 19.67 -2.52 8.58
CA GLY A 53 20.57 -3.34 9.36
C GLY A 53 19.86 -4.43 10.16
N ARG A 54 20.58 -4.92 11.17
CA ARG A 54 20.23 -6.08 11.96
C ARG A 54 20.28 -5.78 13.45
N THR A 55 19.58 -6.57 14.25
CA THR A 55 19.73 -6.58 15.70
C THR A 55 21.06 -7.22 16.10
N THR A 56 21.41 -7.13 17.39
CA THR A 56 22.61 -7.77 17.96
C THR A 56 22.59 -9.29 17.82
N GLU A 57 21.40 -9.89 17.73
CA GLU A 57 21.16 -11.32 17.57
C GLU A 57 21.25 -11.76 16.09
N GLY A 58 21.40 -10.81 15.16
CA GLY A 58 21.52 -11.06 13.72
C GLY A 58 20.20 -11.02 12.94
N ASP A 59 19.08 -10.84 13.62
CA ASP A 59 17.76 -10.69 12.98
C ASP A 59 17.66 -9.36 12.23
N PHE A 60 16.83 -9.32 11.19
CA PHE A 60 16.55 -8.05 10.51
C PHE A 60 15.90 -7.05 11.45
N TRP A 61 16.37 -5.80 11.40
CA TRP A 61 15.82 -4.75 12.26
C TRP A 61 14.33 -4.50 12.01
N TYR A 62 13.91 -4.53 10.74
CA TYR A 62 12.51 -4.55 10.34
C TYR A 62 12.14 -5.92 9.74
N PRO A 63 11.32 -6.73 10.43
CA PRO A 63 10.59 -7.82 9.78
C PRO A 63 9.79 -7.29 8.60
N MET A 64 9.53 -8.14 7.62
CA MET A 64 8.90 -7.76 6.37
C MET A 64 7.73 -8.68 6.04
N GLY A 65 6.67 -8.12 5.45
CA GLY A 65 5.57 -8.89 4.90
C GLY A 65 4.44 -7.99 4.41
N THR A 66 3.32 -8.59 4.02
CA THR A 66 2.14 -7.82 3.63
C THR A 66 1.56 -7.09 4.85
N MET A 67 0.87 -5.96 4.62
CA MET A 67 0.19 -5.22 5.69
C MET A 67 -0.83 -6.10 6.43
N THR A 68 -1.64 -6.89 5.72
CA THR A 68 -2.60 -7.82 6.35
C THR A 68 -1.90 -8.82 7.29
N ASP A 69 -0.75 -9.36 6.89
CA ASP A 69 -0.09 -10.45 7.64
C ASP A 69 0.80 -9.97 8.78
N THR A 70 1.28 -8.72 8.71
CA THR A 70 2.28 -8.19 9.66
C THR A 70 1.78 -7.04 10.52
N VAL A 71 0.69 -6.39 10.11
CA VAL A 71 0.05 -5.30 10.84
C VAL A 71 -1.38 -5.74 11.19
N TYR A 72 -2.32 -5.57 10.26
CA TYR A 72 -3.69 -6.08 10.24
C TYR A 72 -4.37 -5.62 8.94
N ALA A 73 -5.49 -6.23 8.57
CA ALA A 73 -6.25 -5.81 7.40
C ALA A 73 -7.01 -4.50 7.66
N VAL A 74 -6.85 -3.50 6.78
CA VAL A 74 -7.53 -2.20 6.82
C VAL A 74 -7.91 -1.77 5.42
N ASP A 75 -9.16 -1.35 5.28
CA ASP A 75 -9.70 -0.84 4.02
C ASP A 75 -9.39 0.65 3.85
N GLY A 76 -9.05 1.06 2.63
CA GLY A 76 -8.84 2.47 2.27
C GLY A 76 -7.48 3.03 2.70
N GLY A 77 -6.50 2.18 3.00
CA GLY A 77 -5.12 2.59 3.25
C GLY A 77 -4.51 3.33 2.07
N MET A 78 -3.68 4.35 2.35
CA MET A 78 -3.03 5.14 1.30
C MET A 78 -2.07 4.27 0.47
N GLU A 79 -1.45 3.28 1.09
CA GLU A 79 -0.52 2.33 0.49
C GLU A 79 -1.20 1.54 -0.63
N ASP A 80 -2.31 0.86 -0.32
CA ASP A 80 -3.06 0.08 -1.30
C ASP A 80 -3.72 0.98 -2.35
N TRP A 81 -4.23 2.16 -1.97
CA TRP A 81 -4.76 3.14 -2.93
C TRP A 81 -3.70 3.59 -3.92
N SER A 82 -2.50 3.90 -3.45
CA SER A 82 -1.41 4.39 -4.31
C SER A 82 -0.97 3.36 -5.36
N TYR A 83 -1.15 2.07 -5.06
CA TYR A 83 -0.77 0.97 -5.93
C TYR A 83 -1.95 0.51 -6.82
N GLY A 84 -3.08 0.14 -6.22
CA GLY A 84 -4.20 -0.54 -6.89
C GLY A 84 -5.24 0.36 -7.55
N ALA A 85 -5.38 1.64 -7.13
CA ALA A 85 -6.51 2.48 -7.54
C ALA A 85 -6.64 2.72 -9.06
N GLY A 86 -5.53 2.57 -9.80
CA GLY A 86 -5.50 2.74 -11.25
C GLY A 86 -5.97 1.53 -12.05
N PHE A 87 -5.96 0.33 -11.47
CA PHE A 87 -6.19 -0.92 -12.21
C PHE A 87 -7.16 -1.91 -11.56
N GLU A 88 -7.51 -1.74 -10.28
CA GLU A 88 -8.47 -2.64 -9.64
C GLU A 88 -9.91 -2.43 -10.17
N ASP A 89 -10.58 -3.55 -10.47
CA ASP A 89 -11.96 -3.56 -10.97
C ASP A 89 -12.98 -3.21 -9.88
N GLN A 90 -12.65 -3.48 -8.61
CA GLN A 90 -13.54 -3.27 -7.46
C GLN A 90 -13.15 -1.96 -6.74
N PRO A 91 -14.05 -0.95 -6.72
CA PRO A 91 -13.80 0.30 -6.00
C PRO A 91 -13.97 0.16 -4.48
N ASP A 92 -14.13 -1.06 -3.96
CA ASP A 92 -14.14 -1.31 -2.52
C ASP A 92 -12.80 -1.94 -2.14
N PRO A 93 -11.88 -1.20 -1.48
CA PRO A 93 -12.12 0.06 -0.75
C PRO A 93 -11.70 1.37 -1.44
N ILE A 94 -11.35 1.34 -2.74
CA ILE A 94 -10.97 2.53 -3.54
C ILE A 94 -12.20 3.44 -3.83
N ASN A 95 -12.64 4.18 -2.82
CA ASN A 95 -13.69 5.18 -2.96
C ASN A 95 -13.13 6.53 -3.41
N GLN A 96 -13.97 7.32 -4.11
CA GLN A 96 -13.65 8.69 -4.45
C GLN A 96 -13.44 9.52 -3.17
N CYS A 97 -12.26 10.10 -2.98
CA CYS A 97 -11.99 10.92 -1.80
C CYS A 97 -12.81 12.21 -1.83
N GLU A 98 -13.55 12.48 -0.75
CA GLU A 98 -14.29 13.73 -0.49
C GLU A 98 -13.96 14.29 0.91
N PRO A 99 -12.69 14.64 1.21
CA PRO A 99 -12.35 15.17 2.52
C PRO A 99 -13.02 16.53 2.72
N THR A 100 -13.50 16.79 3.94
CA THR A 100 -13.99 18.11 4.37
C THR A 100 -12.93 18.91 5.13
N THR A 101 -11.81 18.27 5.48
CA THR A 101 -10.66 18.87 6.17
C THR A 101 -9.83 19.75 5.22
N TYR A 102 -9.20 20.79 5.77
CA TYR A 102 -8.29 21.70 5.06
C TYR A 102 -8.89 22.39 3.81
N GLY A 103 -10.18 22.71 3.83
CA GLY A 103 -10.88 23.32 2.69
C GLY A 103 -11.37 22.30 1.65
N GLY A 104 -11.18 21.02 1.92
CA GLY A 104 -11.60 19.90 1.09
C GLY A 104 -10.85 19.76 -0.21
N TYR A 105 -11.24 18.77 -1.00
CA TYR A 105 -10.67 18.51 -2.32
C TYR A 105 -11.78 18.43 -3.36
N PRO A 106 -11.71 19.17 -4.49
CA PRO A 106 -12.79 19.16 -5.47
C PRO A 106 -13.03 17.77 -6.03
N ARG A 107 -14.30 17.33 -5.99
CA ARG A 107 -14.72 15.97 -6.38
C ARG A 107 -14.30 15.64 -7.81
N GLU A 108 -14.41 16.59 -8.73
CA GLU A 108 -14.02 16.42 -10.13
C GLU A 108 -12.52 16.13 -10.34
N ARG A 109 -11.69 16.35 -9.31
CA ARG A 109 -10.26 16.03 -9.31
C ARG A 109 -9.92 14.69 -8.65
N THR A 110 -10.90 14.01 -8.06
CA THR A 110 -10.76 12.65 -7.51
C THR A 110 -11.52 11.62 -8.33
N ASP A 111 -12.18 12.04 -9.41
CA ASP A 111 -12.80 11.15 -10.39
C ASP A 111 -11.77 10.68 -11.44
N TYR A 112 -11.33 9.43 -11.27
CA TYR A 112 -10.42 8.75 -12.20
C TYR A 112 -11.14 7.77 -13.14
N SER A 113 -12.49 7.75 -13.16
CA SER A 113 -13.28 6.83 -14.01
C SER A 113 -12.89 6.88 -15.49
N LYS A 114 -12.53 8.06 -15.99
CA LYS A 114 -12.07 8.28 -17.37
C LYS A 114 -10.71 7.65 -17.71
N PHE A 115 -9.96 7.19 -16.71
CA PHE A 115 -8.62 6.61 -16.88
C PHE A 115 -8.59 5.08 -16.70
N LYS A 116 -9.73 4.45 -16.33
CA LYS A 116 -9.85 3.01 -16.07
C LYS A 116 -9.51 2.09 -17.25
N ASN A 117 -9.25 2.64 -18.45
CA ASN A 117 -9.01 1.89 -19.69
C ASN A 117 -7.75 2.33 -20.45
N ILE A 118 -6.79 2.99 -19.80
CA ILE A 118 -5.49 3.26 -20.43
C ILE A 118 -4.65 1.98 -20.35
N ARG A 119 -4.71 1.16 -21.40
CA ARG A 119 -3.76 0.08 -21.67
C ARG A 119 -2.64 0.58 -22.57
#